data_AF-A0A7Y5NEJ1-F1
#
_entry.id   AF-A0A7Y5NEJ1-F1
#
_cell.length_a   1.000
_cell.length_b   1.000
_cell.length_c   1.000
_cell.angle_alpha   90.00
_cell.angle_beta   90.00
_cell.angle_gamma   90.00
#
_symmetry.space_group_name_H-M   'P 1'
#
loop_
_entity.id
_entity.type
_entity.pdbx_description
1 polymer ?
#
loop_
_entity_poly.entity_id
_entity_poly.type
_entity_poly.pdbx_seq_one_letter_code
_entity_poly.pdbx_strand_id
1 'polypeptide(L)' 'EAVILGEQRGETISIHDLAKLGGTVSYDVLTQLRLRLPRTYLSRVVE' A
#
# COMPACT_ATOMS: atom_id res chain seq x y z
N GLU A 1 -5.99 -7.58 12.02
CA GLU A 1 -5.50 -6.97 10.76
C GLU A 1 -4.20 -6.25 11.05
N ALA A 2 -3.24 -6.32 10.13
CA ALA A 2 -2.01 -5.54 10.19
C ALA A 2 -1.89 -4.81 8.86
N VAL A 3 -1.92 -3.47 8.89
CA VAL A 3 -1.76 -2.63 7.70
C VAL A 3 -0.27 -2.33 7.51
N ILE A 4 0.28 -2.78 6.39
CA ILE A 4 1.68 -2.55 6.00
C ILE A 4 1.81 -1.29 5.12
N LEU A 5 0.71 -0.91 4.46
CA LEU A 5 0.57 0.25 3.60
C LEU A 5 -0.91 0.66 3.61
N GLY A 6 -1.22 1.89 4.03
CA GLY A 6 -2.60 2.37 4.18
C GLY A 6 -2.88 2.96 5.57
N GLU A 7 -4.15 3.07 5.91
CA GLU A 7 -4.61 3.68 7.16
C GLU A 7 -5.13 2.63 8.15
N GLN A 8 -4.78 2.77 9.43
CA GLN A 8 -5.32 1.97 10.53
C GLN A 8 -5.41 2.83 11.80
N ARG A 9 -6.61 2.90 12.41
CA ARG A 9 -6.85 3.64 13.67
C ARG A 9 -6.41 5.12 13.63
N GLY A 10 -6.57 5.77 12.48
CA GLY A 10 -6.20 7.18 12.26
C GLY A 10 -4.70 7.42 12.03
N GLU A 11 -3.88 6.37 12.05
CA GLU A 11 -2.49 6.42 11.62
C GLU A 11 -2.35 5.92 10.18
N THR A 12 -1.38 6.46 9.44
CA THR A 12 -1.15 6.10 8.04
C THR A 12 0.30 5.71 7.81
N ILE A 13 0.52 4.59 7.11
CA ILE A 13 1.81 4.24 6.51
C ILE A 13 1.69 4.56 5.02
N SER A 14 2.38 5.60 4.56
CA SER A 14 2.37 6.02 3.17
C SER A 14 3.36 5.20 2.33
N ILE A 15 3.10 5.10 1.02
CA ILE A 15 4.03 4.48 0.07
C ILE A 15 5.37 5.22 0.04
N HIS A 16 5.35 6.52 0.32
CA HIS A 16 6.54 7.36 0.36
C HIS A 16 7.41 7.08 1.58
N ASP A 17 6.81 6.67 2.70
CA ASP A 17 7.56 6.28 3.91
C ASP A 17 8.38 5.00 3.63
N LEU A 18 7.75 4.03 2.96
CA LEU A 18 8.42 2.79 2.54
C LEU A 18 9.52 3.06 1.51
N ALA A 19 9.28 3.96 0.56
CA ALA A 19 10.26 4.34 -0.45
C ALA A 19 11.49 5.01 0.19
N LYS A 20 11.27 5.94 1.12
CA LYS A 20 12.34 6.59 1.89
C LYS A 20 13.13 5.58 2.73
N LEU A 21 12.44 4.64 3.39
CA LEU A 21 13.09 3.58 4.16
C LEU A 21 13.96 2.67 3.28
N GLY A 22 13.48 2.33 2.09
CA GLY A 22 14.18 1.48 1.13
C GLY A 22 15.21 2.19 0.25
N GLY A 23 15.38 3.51 0.38
CA GLY A 23 16.29 4.28 -0.47
C GLY A 23 15.90 4.27 -1.95
N THR A 24 14.60 4.25 -2.25
CA THR A 24 14.07 4.20 -3.63
C THR A 24 12.86 5.14 -3.80
N VAL A 25 12.16 5.04 -4.93
CA VAL A 25 10.96 5.80 -5.29
C VAL A 25 9.69 4.98 -5.04
N SER A 26 8.55 5.66 -4.87
CA SER A 26 7.26 5.01 -4.58
C SER A 26 6.84 3.99 -5.64
N TYR A 27 7.17 4.23 -6.91
CA TYR A 27 6.85 3.32 -8.01
C TYR A 27 7.57 1.97 -7.90
N ASP A 28 8.83 1.98 -7.47
CA ASP A 28 9.60 0.75 -7.24
C ASP A 28 8.99 -0.10 -6.14
N VAL A 29 8.49 0.53 -5.06
CA VAL A 29 7.81 -0.19 -3.98
C VAL A 29 6.50 -0.82 -4.47
N LEU A 30 5.70 -0.09 -5.25
CA LEU A 30 4.43 -0.60 -5.80
C LEU A 30 4.64 -1.77 -6.76
N THR A 31 5.65 -1.69 -7.62
CA THR A 31 5.96 -2.74 -8.59
C THR A 31 6.57 -3.98 -7.96
N GLN A 32 7.13 -3.87 -6.74
CA GLN A 32 7.61 -5.02 -5.97
C GLN A 32 6.49 -5.88 -5.35
N LEU A 33 5.23 -5.42 -5.34
CA LEU A 33 4.09 -6.22 -4.91
C LEU A 33 3.89 -7.42 -5.85
N ARG A 34 4.46 -8.56 -5.44
CA ARG A 34 4.58 -9.77 -6.27
C ARG A 34 3.23 -10.36 -6.67
N LEU A 35 3.25 -11.22 -7.68
CA LEU A 35 2.08 -11.93 -8.22
C LEU A 35 1.35 -12.79 -7.18
N ARG A 36 2.04 -13.27 -6.14
CA ARG A 36 1.45 -14.09 -5.08
C ARG A 36 0.49 -13.32 -4.17
N LEU A 37 0.52 -11.98 -4.18
CA LEU A 37 -0.41 -11.16 -3.42
C LEU A 37 -1.75 -11.05 -4.19
N PRO A 38 -2.87 -11.61 -3.72
CA PRO A 38 -4.15 -11.42 -4.39
C PRO A 38 -4.60 -9.95 -4.27
N ARG A 39 -5.27 -9.44 -5.32
CA ARG A 39 -5.86 -8.10 -5.32
C ARG A 39 -7.37 -8.24 -5.14
N THR A 40 -7.90 -7.64 -4.07
CA THR A 40 -9.34 -7.51 -3.86
C THR A 40 -9.72 -6.08 -4.24
N TYR A 41 -10.55 -5.94 -5.28
CA TYR A 41 -11.03 -4.65 -5.72
C TYR A 41 -12.33 -4.31 -4.99
N LEU A 42 -12.33 -3.19 -4.27
CA LEU A 42 -13.54 -2.68 -3.65
C LEU A 42 -14.36 -1.97 -4.73
N SER A 43 -15.48 -2.56 -5.13
CA SER A 43 -16.47 -1.86 -5.93
C SER A 43 -17.07 -0.75 -5.08
N ARG A 44 -16.89 0.50 -5.47
CA ARG A 44 -17.62 1.61 -4.84
C ARG A 44 -19.09 1.42 -5.19
N VAL A 45 -19.93 1.12 -4.19
CA VAL A 45 -21.37 1.35 -4.34
C VAL A 45 -21.51 2.86 -4.38
N VAL A 46 -21.83 3.39 -5.55
CA VAL A 46 -22.23 4.79 -5.71
C VAL A 46 -23.71 4.81 -5.34
N GLU A 47 -24.03 5.31 -4.15
CA GLU A 47 -25.39 5.73 -3.80
C GLU A 47 -25.74 7.04 -4.49
#